data_AF-A0A7H5F3Y3-F1
#
_entry.id   AF-A0A7H5F3Y3-F1
#
_cell.length_a   1.000
_cell.length_b   1.000
_cell.length_c   1.000
_cell.angle_alpha   90.00
_cell.angle_beta   90.00
_cell.angle_gamma   90.00
#
_symmetry.space_group_name_H-M   'P 1'
#
loop_
_entity.id
_entity.type
_entity.pdbx_description
1 polymer ?
#
loop_
_entity_poly.entity_id
_entity_poly.type
_entity_poly.pdbx_seq_one_letter_code
_entity_poly.pdbx_strand_id
1 'polypeptide(L)'
;MLRTLTLLLFLALSVNLGLAQSLDDRLADAEARREALEQQRDRVVAEIEDIHLAMVRRDLRAVGLPGNNVIEHSAMMLEYSESHEQARWVAHVISPEIISGTQYRSNDFRVDPKVPTGTAVEADYFLKELKPGTTDDYNYDGFGYDRGHLAPSADFRWSAKALSESYFYSNMSPQVADFNREGWAELESLLRGYVFEHPTTQLYVVTGGVLTDDLPVIERGINQVSIPRQFFKVVLDLEAGKAIGFLMPNERLAYPIEHYAVSVDAVETLTGLDFFNRIANQSAIEATLDKAHWLPAVKAGDVDPIYPPSLPRGHFNTVQAKQQMGNGRTVTVVGTVVSSRYSRSGNLWLNLDKKFPNQLFSVFIRKQDLVNFTGDPQATYEGQVIAVRGEVRDFNGTPTINLEREGEVRVFGE
;
A
#
# COMPACT_ATOMS: atom_id res chain seq x y z
N MET A 1 33.28 75.32 51.11
CA MET A 1 34.41 74.60 51.75
C MET A 1 34.43 73.20 51.15
N LEU A 2 35.14 72.95 50.05
CA LEU A 2 36.59 72.86 49.86
C LEU A 2 37.20 71.60 50.53
N ARG A 3 37.82 70.75 49.67
CA ARG A 3 38.90 69.76 49.91
C ARG A 3 38.45 68.34 50.32
N THR A 4 38.99 67.24 49.79
CA THR A 4 40.18 67.04 48.95
C THR A 4 40.14 65.66 48.28
N LEU A 5 40.67 65.61 47.07
CA LEU A 5 41.08 64.43 46.31
C LEU A 5 42.23 63.72 47.03
N THR A 6 42.16 62.40 47.22
CA THR A 6 43.37 61.55 47.32
C THR A 6 43.14 60.25 46.57
N LEU A 7 43.70 60.21 45.37
CA LEU A 7 43.95 59.05 44.55
C LEU A 7 45.08 58.23 45.21
N LEU A 8 44.87 56.95 45.47
CA LEU A 8 45.95 55.98 45.70
C LEU A 8 45.62 54.70 44.94
N LEU A 9 46.23 54.61 43.76
CA LEU A 9 46.31 53.46 42.91
C LEU A 9 47.46 52.58 43.42
N PHE A 10 47.19 51.37 43.92
CA PHE A 10 48.19 50.30 43.95
C PHE A 10 47.53 48.94 43.65
N LEU A 11 47.74 48.59 42.39
CA LEU A 11 47.77 47.31 41.69
C LEU A 11 48.03 46.04 42.53
N ALA A 12 47.40 44.95 42.05
CA ALA A 12 47.85 43.54 42.10
C ALA A 12 47.64 42.75 43.40
N LEU A 13 46.52 42.02 43.47
CA LEU A 13 46.53 40.56 43.27
C LEU A 13 45.10 40.10 43.05
N SER A 14 44.67 40.08 41.79
CA SER A 14 43.62 39.16 41.36
C SER A 14 44.17 37.75 41.57
N VAL A 15 43.97 37.19 42.77
CA VAL A 15 44.13 35.76 42.96
C VAL A 15 42.99 35.12 42.19
N ASN A 16 43.25 34.88 40.90
CA ASN A 16 42.64 33.81 40.15
C ASN A 16 42.92 32.52 40.94
N LEU A 17 42.09 32.22 41.94
CA LEU A 17 41.82 30.85 42.34
C LEU A 17 40.95 30.27 41.22
N GLY A 18 41.55 30.14 40.03
CA GLY A 18 41.12 29.16 39.06
C GLY A 18 41.39 27.81 39.72
N LEU A 19 40.41 27.31 40.46
CA LEU A 19 40.37 25.89 40.80
C LEU A 19 40.51 25.18 39.46
N ALA A 20 41.65 24.54 39.23
CA ALA A 20 41.83 23.68 38.09
C ALA A 20 40.80 22.56 38.24
N GLN A 21 39.68 22.70 37.55
CA GLN A 21 38.58 21.75 37.56
C GLN A 21 39.16 20.37 37.26
N SER A 22 38.91 19.40 38.14
CA SER A 22 39.47 18.06 37.97
C SER A 22 38.99 17.46 36.65
N LEU A 23 39.69 16.42 36.15
CA LEU A 23 39.21 15.73 34.94
C LEU A 23 37.79 15.16 35.16
N ASP A 24 37.49 14.71 36.38
CA ASP A 24 36.17 14.21 36.76
C ASP A 24 35.11 15.32 36.74
N ASP A 25 35.42 16.50 37.30
CA ASP A 25 34.51 17.64 37.26
C ASP A 25 34.27 18.14 35.83
N ARG A 26 35.29 18.08 34.96
CA ARG A 26 35.18 18.44 33.54
C ARG A 26 34.34 17.43 32.76
N LEU A 27 34.48 16.14 33.08
CA LEU A 27 33.66 15.07 32.52
C LEU A 27 32.19 15.25 32.93
N ALA A 28 31.92 15.47 34.23
CA ALA A 28 30.58 15.70 34.74
C ALA A 28 29.90 16.92 34.09
N ASP A 29 30.63 18.03 33.92
CA ASP A 29 30.13 19.21 33.21
C ASP A 29 29.88 18.96 31.71
N ALA A 30 30.72 18.15 31.05
CA ALA A 30 30.48 17.74 29.67
C ALA A 30 29.25 16.82 29.54
N GLU A 31 29.07 15.88 30.47
CA GLU A 31 27.92 14.98 30.52
C GLU A 31 26.61 15.72 30.78
N ALA A 32 26.59 16.66 31.73
CA ALA A 32 25.42 17.49 32.01
C ALA A 32 25.04 18.37 30.81
N ARG A 33 26.03 18.94 30.10
CA ARG A 33 25.79 19.68 28.86
C ARG A 33 25.25 18.79 27.74
N ARG A 34 25.77 17.56 27.59
CA ARG A 34 25.26 16.58 26.63
C ARG A 34 23.79 16.28 26.92
N GLU A 35 23.44 16.00 28.17
CA GLU A 35 22.06 15.71 28.57
C GLU A 35 21.13 16.91 28.31
N ALA A 36 21.56 18.14 28.63
CA ALA A 36 20.80 19.34 28.34
C ALA A 36 20.57 19.55 26.83
N LEU A 37 21.58 19.27 26.00
CA LEU A 37 21.47 19.34 24.55
C LEU A 37 20.56 18.22 23.99
N GLU A 38 20.60 17.01 24.55
CA GLU A 38 19.70 15.91 24.19
C GLU A 38 18.24 16.29 24.51
N GLN A 39 17.97 16.84 25.70
CA GLN A 39 16.63 17.33 26.05
C GLN A 39 16.17 18.48 25.15
N GLN A 40 17.08 19.40 24.78
CA GLN A 40 16.74 20.48 23.85
C GLN A 40 16.43 19.93 22.45
N ARG A 41 17.24 18.99 21.95
CA ARG A 41 17.01 18.29 20.69
C ARG A 41 15.63 17.62 20.70
N ASP A 42 15.31 16.87 21.74
CA ASP A 42 14.04 16.13 21.82
C ASP A 42 12.83 17.06 21.82
N ARG A 43 12.93 18.23 22.47
CA ARG A 43 11.88 19.28 22.39
C ARG A 43 11.68 19.80 20.98
N VAL A 44 12.77 20.11 20.28
CA VAL A 44 12.70 20.62 18.88
C VAL A 44 12.18 19.53 17.94
N VAL A 45 12.57 18.28 18.13
CA VAL A 45 12.05 17.15 17.35
C VAL A 45 10.54 16.98 17.55
N ALA A 46 10.05 17.08 18.80
CA ALA A 46 8.61 17.04 19.07
C ALA A 46 7.85 18.22 18.45
N GLU A 47 8.44 19.43 18.47
CA GLU A 47 7.87 20.61 17.80
C GLU A 47 7.78 20.41 16.28
N ILE A 48 8.81 19.85 15.66
CA ILE A 48 8.80 19.52 14.22
C ILE A 48 7.71 18.50 13.91
N GLU A 49 7.56 17.45 14.73
CA GLU A 49 6.50 16.45 14.56
C GLU A 49 5.11 17.09 14.64
N ASP A 50 4.85 17.95 15.63
CA ASP A 50 3.56 18.64 15.77
C ASP A 50 3.25 19.55 14.57
N ILE A 51 4.27 20.24 14.04
CA ILE A 51 4.15 21.07 12.82
C ILE A 51 3.83 20.19 11.61
N HIS A 52 4.53 19.07 11.43
CA HIS A 52 4.26 18.14 10.33
C HIS A 52 2.85 17.58 10.40
N LEU A 53 2.38 17.17 11.58
CA LEU A 53 1.00 16.71 11.77
C LEU A 53 -0.01 17.83 11.44
N ALA A 54 0.27 19.08 11.81
CA ALA A 54 -0.57 20.21 11.42
C ALA A 54 -0.58 20.47 9.91
N MET A 55 0.56 20.30 9.23
CA MET A 55 0.67 20.38 7.78
C MET A 55 -0.17 19.29 7.09
N VAL A 56 -0.07 18.03 7.53
CA VAL A 56 -0.90 16.93 7.00
C VAL A 56 -2.39 17.30 7.06
N ARG A 57 -2.86 17.82 8.20
CA ARG A 57 -4.27 18.20 8.36
C ARG A 57 -4.67 19.38 7.47
N ARG A 58 -3.80 20.39 7.35
CA ARG A 58 -3.99 21.52 6.43
C ARG A 58 -4.11 21.02 5.00
N ASP A 59 -3.22 20.13 4.58
CA ASP A 59 -3.08 19.70 3.19
C ASP A 59 -4.22 18.77 2.78
N LEU A 60 -4.65 17.84 3.65
CA LEU A 60 -5.87 17.06 3.44
C LEU A 60 -7.11 17.95 3.25
N ARG A 61 -7.26 19.01 4.06
CA ARG A 61 -8.36 19.97 3.91
C ARG A 61 -8.25 20.80 2.63
N ALA A 62 -7.04 21.04 2.15
CA ALA A 62 -6.77 21.83 0.95
C ALA A 62 -7.13 21.07 -0.33
N VAL A 63 -6.84 19.75 -0.39
CA VAL A 63 -7.26 18.93 -1.53
C VAL A 63 -8.77 18.68 -1.55
N GLY A 64 -9.43 18.74 -0.40
CA GLY A 64 -10.87 18.48 -0.30
C GLY A 64 -11.14 17.03 0.08
N LEU A 65 -12.22 16.84 0.83
CA LEU A 65 -12.61 15.57 1.42
C LEU A 65 -14.08 15.29 1.05
N PRO A 66 -14.46 14.02 0.89
CA PRO A 66 -15.86 13.68 0.65
C PRO A 66 -16.72 14.04 1.87
N GLY A 67 -17.94 14.55 1.63
CA GLY A 67 -18.89 14.81 2.71
C GLY A 67 -18.51 15.97 3.66
N ASN A 68 -19.26 16.10 4.75
CA ASN A 68 -19.15 17.23 5.69
C ASN A 68 -18.89 16.82 7.15
N ASN A 69 -19.12 15.56 7.50
CA ASN A 69 -19.05 15.06 8.88
C ASN A 69 -17.69 14.42 9.17
N VAL A 70 -16.64 15.25 9.04
CA VAL A 70 -15.26 14.78 9.14
C VAL A 70 -14.79 14.71 10.60
N ILE A 71 -14.31 13.55 11.01
CA ILE A 71 -13.58 13.31 12.25
C ILE A 71 -12.09 13.44 11.93
N GLU A 72 -11.41 14.35 12.63
CA GLU A 72 -10.01 14.69 12.38
C GLU A 72 -9.10 14.06 13.44
N HIS A 73 -8.10 13.29 13.00
CA HIS A 73 -6.99 12.76 13.81
C HIS A 73 -5.68 13.45 13.43
N SER A 74 -4.57 13.02 14.00
CA SER A 74 -3.29 13.72 13.87
C SER A 74 -2.75 13.68 12.44
N ALA A 75 -2.83 12.53 11.76
CA ALA A 75 -2.33 12.32 10.39
C ALA A 75 -3.35 11.66 9.44
N MET A 76 -4.59 11.47 9.90
CA MET A 76 -5.69 10.96 9.08
C MET A 76 -6.99 11.67 9.42
N MET A 77 -7.95 11.66 8.51
CA MET A 77 -9.31 12.14 8.70
C MET A 77 -10.29 11.10 8.18
N LEU A 78 -11.50 11.01 8.75
CA LEU A 78 -12.48 10.02 8.31
C LEU A 78 -13.91 10.53 8.44
N GLU A 79 -14.83 9.90 7.72
CA GLU A 79 -16.27 9.99 7.98
C GLU A 79 -16.72 8.61 8.48
N TYR A 80 -17.31 8.55 9.68
CA TYR A 80 -17.77 7.29 10.26
C TYR A 80 -19.20 6.98 9.84
N SER A 81 -19.47 5.71 9.51
CA SER A 81 -20.81 5.25 9.15
C SER A 81 -21.37 4.36 10.25
N GLU A 82 -22.24 4.93 11.09
CA GLU A 82 -22.90 4.20 12.19
C GLU A 82 -23.64 2.95 11.71
N SER A 83 -24.35 3.04 10.57
CA SER A 83 -25.10 1.90 10.00
C SER A 83 -24.22 0.71 9.62
N HIS A 84 -22.91 0.92 9.48
CA HIS A 84 -21.95 -0.09 9.04
C HIS A 84 -20.86 -0.38 10.09
N GLU A 85 -20.87 0.36 11.20
CA GLU A 85 -19.89 0.31 12.30
C GLU A 85 -18.42 0.37 11.82
N GLN A 86 -18.17 1.15 10.76
CA GLN A 86 -16.84 1.39 10.20
C GLN A 86 -16.79 2.74 9.46
N ALA A 87 -15.58 3.20 9.12
CA ALA A 87 -15.44 4.40 8.30
C ALA A 87 -16.04 4.21 6.91
N ARG A 88 -16.82 5.20 6.46
CA ARG A 88 -17.24 5.35 5.06
C ARG A 88 -16.04 5.60 4.16
N TRP A 89 -15.09 6.39 4.65
CA TRP A 89 -13.79 6.62 4.05
C TRP A 89 -12.80 7.12 5.10
N VAL A 90 -11.52 6.87 4.90
CA VAL A 90 -10.39 7.42 5.65
C VAL A 90 -9.43 8.05 4.66
N ALA A 91 -9.07 9.32 4.90
CA ALA A 91 -8.11 10.09 4.13
C ALA A 91 -6.81 10.28 4.92
N HIS A 92 -5.67 10.05 4.29
CA HIS A 92 -4.34 10.28 4.86
C HIS A 92 -3.34 10.72 3.79
N VAL A 93 -2.13 11.08 4.23
CA VAL A 93 -1.02 11.41 3.36
C VAL A 93 0.09 10.37 3.52
N ILE A 94 0.61 9.86 2.40
CA ILE A 94 1.91 9.17 2.38
C ILE A 94 2.97 10.24 2.15
N SER A 95 3.66 10.61 3.23
CA SER A 95 4.58 11.76 3.27
C SER A 95 6.04 11.32 3.13
N PRO A 96 6.94 12.12 2.52
CA PRO A 96 8.37 11.78 2.41
C PRO A 96 9.07 11.38 3.71
N GLU A 97 8.57 11.84 4.86
CA GLU A 97 9.08 11.50 6.19
C GLU A 97 9.11 9.98 6.46
N ILE A 98 8.26 9.18 5.77
CA ILE A 98 8.29 7.72 5.87
C ILE A 98 9.67 7.13 5.55
N ILE A 99 10.46 7.81 4.70
CA ILE A 99 11.79 7.35 4.26
C ILE A 99 12.76 7.25 5.45
N SER A 100 12.64 8.19 6.39
CA SER A 100 13.41 8.22 7.64
C SER A 100 12.65 7.66 8.84
N GLY A 101 11.45 7.11 8.64
CA GLY A 101 10.59 6.62 9.70
C GLY A 101 11.17 5.41 10.44
N THR A 102 11.30 5.52 11.76
CA THR A 102 11.90 4.48 12.61
C THR A 102 10.88 3.78 13.52
N GLN A 103 9.64 4.25 13.58
CA GLN A 103 8.63 3.64 14.44
C GLN A 103 8.30 2.22 13.97
N TYR A 104 7.90 1.37 14.92
CA TYR A 104 7.53 -0.01 14.67
C TYR A 104 6.05 -0.23 14.91
N ARG A 105 5.55 -1.33 14.37
CA ARG A 105 4.16 -1.76 14.53
C ARG A 105 3.83 -1.95 16.03
N SER A 106 2.85 -1.21 16.55
CA SER A 106 2.45 -1.25 17.97
C SER A 106 1.38 -2.29 18.26
N ASN A 107 0.47 -2.54 17.31
CA ASN A 107 -0.73 -3.39 17.50
C ASN A 107 -1.62 -2.94 18.68
N ASP A 108 -1.65 -1.64 19.00
CA ASP A 108 -2.42 -1.04 20.10
C ASP A 108 -3.87 -0.72 19.69
N PHE A 109 -4.57 -1.74 19.17
CA PHE A 109 -5.97 -1.64 18.74
C PHE A 109 -6.89 -1.17 19.87
N ARG A 110 -7.69 -0.12 19.62
CA ARG A 110 -8.58 0.46 20.64
C ARG A 110 -9.73 1.24 20.03
N VAL A 111 -10.76 1.48 20.85
CA VAL A 111 -11.91 2.32 20.48
C VAL A 111 -11.44 3.73 20.14
N ASP A 112 -12.05 4.33 19.12
CA ASP A 112 -11.81 5.73 18.80
C ASP A 112 -12.58 6.66 19.74
N PRO A 113 -11.91 7.44 20.62
CA PRO A 113 -12.61 8.36 21.52
C PRO A 113 -13.29 9.53 20.78
N LYS A 114 -13.00 9.73 19.48
CA LYS A 114 -13.61 10.80 18.68
C LYS A 114 -14.90 10.38 17.98
N VAL A 115 -15.32 9.11 18.08
CA VAL A 115 -16.62 8.62 17.61
C VAL A 115 -17.54 8.45 18.84
N PRO A 116 -18.42 9.41 19.15
CA PRO A 116 -19.13 9.44 20.44
C PRO A 116 -20.14 8.30 20.64
N THR A 117 -20.63 7.74 19.55
CA THR A 117 -21.55 6.60 19.49
C THR A 117 -20.89 5.26 19.76
N GLY A 118 -19.55 5.21 19.73
CA GLY A 118 -18.76 3.99 19.82
C GLY A 118 -18.18 3.60 18.47
N THR A 119 -17.37 2.55 18.47
CA THR A 119 -16.85 1.94 17.25
C THR A 119 -16.90 0.43 17.37
N ALA A 120 -16.56 -0.27 16.30
CA ALA A 120 -16.11 -1.66 16.37
C ALA A 120 -15.05 -1.85 17.49
N VAL A 121 -14.97 -3.07 18.01
CA VAL A 121 -14.06 -3.48 19.08
C VAL A 121 -13.46 -4.85 18.79
N GLU A 122 -12.59 -5.32 19.68
CA GLU A 122 -11.96 -6.65 19.55
C GLU A 122 -12.98 -7.78 19.41
N ALA A 123 -14.06 -7.72 20.20
CA ALA A 123 -15.14 -8.70 20.19
C ALA A 123 -15.98 -8.71 18.90
N ASP A 124 -15.76 -7.79 17.96
CA ASP A 124 -16.34 -7.84 16.62
C ASP A 124 -15.57 -8.75 15.65
N TYR A 125 -14.32 -9.08 15.96
CA TYR A 125 -13.44 -9.83 15.06
C TYR A 125 -13.09 -11.21 15.59
N PHE A 126 -12.97 -11.35 16.91
CA PHE A 126 -12.66 -12.62 17.55
C PHE A 126 -13.00 -12.62 19.04
N LEU A 127 -13.17 -13.82 19.60
CA LEU A 127 -13.16 -14.01 21.04
C LEU A 127 -11.76 -14.36 21.51
N LYS A 128 -11.39 -13.84 22.68
CA LYS A 128 -10.10 -14.06 23.31
C LYS A 128 -10.31 -14.54 24.74
N GLU A 129 -9.85 -15.74 25.04
CA GLU A 129 -9.99 -16.37 26.35
C GLU A 129 -8.63 -16.69 26.96
N LEU A 130 -8.37 -16.24 28.19
CA LEU A 130 -7.13 -16.53 28.90
C LEU A 130 -7.05 -18.03 29.21
N LYS A 131 -5.93 -18.67 28.88
CA LYS A 131 -5.73 -20.09 29.17
C LYS A 131 -5.62 -20.29 30.69
N PRO A 132 -6.28 -21.31 31.26
CA PRO A 132 -6.24 -21.57 32.70
C PRO A 132 -4.80 -21.67 33.24
N GLY A 133 -4.50 -20.93 34.31
CA GLY A 133 -3.19 -20.95 34.97
C GLY A 133 -2.10 -20.11 34.29
N THR A 134 -2.44 -19.30 33.29
CA THR A 134 -1.51 -18.38 32.61
C THR A 134 -1.88 -16.92 32.90
N THR A 135 -0.93 -16.00 32.68
CA THR A 135 -1.16 -14.56 32.84
C THR A 135 -1.22 -13.81 31.50
N ASP A 136 -0.77 -14.45 30.42
CA ASP A 136 -0.53 -13.81 29.12
C ASP A 136 -0.69 -14.76 27.90
N ASP A 137 -1.18 -15.99 28.09
CA ASP A 137 -1.43 -16.94 27.00
C ASP A 137 -2.94 -17.12 26.75
N TYR A 138 -3.38 -16.98 25.51
CA TYR A 138 -4.80 -16.88 25.15
C TYR A 138 -5.18 -17.85 24.03
N ASN A 139 -6.39 -18.38 24.10
CA ASN A 139 -7.08 -18.99 22.97
C ASN A 139 -7.79 -17.91 22.17
N TYR A 140 -7.75 -18.03 20.84
CA TYR A 140 -8.41 -17.11 19.92
C TYR A 140 -9.41 -17.88 19.05
N ASP A 141 -10.63 -17.36 18.98
CA ASP A 141 -11.67 -17.84 18.08
C ASP A 141 -12.04 -16.73 17.11
N GLY A 142 -11.41 -16.77 15.94
CA GLY A 142 -11.54 -15.76 14.90
C GLY A 142 -12.82 -15.89 14.08
N PHE A 143 -13.41 -14.76 13.70
CA PHE A 143 -14.66 -14.73 12.93
C PHE A 143 -14.42 -14.73 11.41
N GLY A 144 -13.18 -14.92 10.96
CA GLY A 144 -12.80 -15.06 9.55
C GLY A 144 -12.25 -13.79 8.91
N TYR A 145 -12.16 -12.68 9.65
CA TYR A 145 -11.69 -11.39 9.14
C TYR A 145 -10.55 -10.82 9.96
N ASP A 146 -9.59 -10.22 9.27
CA ASP A 146 -8.59 -9.37 9.89
C ASP A 146 -9.18 -7.99 10.24
N ARG A 147 -8.59 -7.36 11.25
CA ARG A 147 -8.71 -5.91 11.50
C ARG A 147 -7.88 -5.16 10.45
N GLY A 148 -8.42 -5.06 9.24
CA GLY A 148 -7.75 -4.44 8.09
C GLY A 148 -7.72 -2.93 8.22
N HIS A 149 -6.54 -2.32 8.10
CA HIS A 149 -6.42 -0.87 8.16
C HIS A 149 -6.90 -0.24 6.85
N LEU A 150 -7.57 0.92 6.93
CA LEU A 150 -7.86 1.75 5.76
C LEU A 150 -6.69 2.71 5.46
N ALA A 151 -6.24 3.44 6.48
CA ALA A 151 -4.95 4.13 6.50
C ALA A 151 -3.91 3.25 7.22
N PRO A 152 -2.93 2.66 6.52
CA PRO A 152 -2.07 1.65 7.10
C PRO A 152 -1.00 2.25 8.02
N SER A 153 -0.73 1.55 9.13
CA SER A 153 0.24 2.00 10.14
C SER A 153 1.65 2.24 9.58
N ALA A 154 2.00 1.54 8.48
CA ALA A 154 3.29 1.66 7.82
C ALA A 154 3.51 3.06 7.19
N ASP A 155 2.45 3.76 6.82
CA ASP A 155 2.51 5.10 6.23
C ASP A 155 2.77 6.18 7.30
N PHE A 156 2.71 5.80 8.59
CA PHE A 156 2.88 6.69 9.74
C PHE A 156 4.14 6.42 10.55
N ARG A 157 5.09 5.61 10.03
CA ARG A 157 6.30 5.20 10.78
C ARG A 157 7.24 6.35 11.15
N TRP A 158 6.96 7.57 10.72
CA TRP A 158 7.68 8.78 11.08
C TRP A 158 7.15 9.47 12.35
N SER A 159 5.95 9.11 12.83
CA SER A 159 5.32 9.69 14.02
C SER A 159 4.73 8.60 14.91
N ALA A 160 5.16 8.54 16.17
CA ALA A 160 4.63 7.58 17.13
C ALA A 160 3.14 7.82 17.40
N LYS A 161 2.75 9.11 17.43
CA LYS A 161 1.36 9.53 17.63
C LYS A 161 0.48 9.11 16.45
N ALA A 162 0.86 9.44 15.22
CA ALA A 162 0.10 9.04 14.02
C ALA A 162 -0.01 7.52 13.88
N LEU A 163 1.10 6.81 14.13
CA LEU A 163 1.12 5.35 14.09
C LEU A 163 0.16 4.76 15.13
N SER A 164 0.19 5.23 16.37
CA SER A 164 -0.75 4.77 17.40
C SER A 164 -2.20 5.08 17.03
N GLU A 165 -2.51 6.27 16.50
CA GLU A 165 -3.89 6.61 16.10
C GLU A 165 -4.39 5.76 14.92
N SER A 166 -3.51 5.25 14.06
CA SER A 166 -3.90 4.32 12.98
C SER A 166 -4.51 3.01 13.49
N TYR A 167 -4.32 2.66 14.76
CA TYR A 167 -4.91 1.47 15.41
C TYR A 167 -6.30 1.70 16.01
N PHE A 168 -6.90 2.88 15.83
CA PHE A 168 -8.30 3.06 16.19
C PHE A 168 -9.22 2.17 15.34
N TYR A 169 -10.23 1.57 15.97
CA TYR A 169 -11.21 0.75 15.26
C TYR A 169 -12.05 1.53 14.24
N SER A 170 -12.11 2.87 14.35
CA SER A 170 -12.66 3.73 13.30
C SER A 170 -11.89 3.65 11.97
N ASN A 171 -10.62 3.25 12.00
CA ASN A 171 -9.76 3.02 10.84
C ASN A 171 -9.68 1.52 10.45
N MET A 172 -10.53 0.67 11.05
CA MET A 172 -10.56 -0.76 10.75
C MET A 172 -11.79 -1.11 9.92
N SER A 173 -11.61 -2.09 9.05
CA SER A 173 -12.68 -2.73 8.30
C SER A 173 -12.42 -4.24 8.19
N PRO A 174 -13.45 -5.10 8.22
CA PRO A 174 -13.27 -6.54 8.06
C PRO A 174 -12.76 -6.90 6.67
N GLN A 175 -11.51 -7.32 6.64
CA GLN A 175 -10.83 -7.77 5.42
C GLN A 175 -10.53 -9.26 5.50
N VAL A 176 -10.75 -9.99 4.41
CA VAL A 176 -10.32 -11.38 4.29
C VAL A 176 -8.79 -11.45 4.37
N ALA A 177 -8.26 -12.45 5.07
CA ALA A 177 -6.82 -12.55 5.34
C ALA A 177 -5.95 -12.54 4.06
N ASP A 178 -6.32 -13.33 3.04
CA ASP A 178 -5.61 -13.39 1.76
C ASP A 178 -5.68 -12.04 1.01
N PHE A 179 -6.76 -11.29 1.17
CA PHE A 179 -6.87 -9.94 0.61
C PHE A 179 -5.94 -8.97 1.34
N ASN A 180 -6.10 -8.85 2.66
CA ASN A 180 -5.37 -7.90 3.52
C ASN A 180 -3.86 -8.13 3.48
N ARG A 181 -3.42 -9.39 3.61
CA ARG A 181 -2.01 -9.75 3.82
C ARG A 181 -1.23 -9.92 2.52
N GLU A 182 -1.91 -10.08 1.39
CA GLU A 182 -1.30 -10.23 0.07
C GLU A 182 -1.60 -8.99 -0.78
N GLY A 183 -2.63 -9.04 -1.63
CA GLY A 183 -2.84 -8.04 -2.67
C GLY A 183 -3.07 -6.60 -2.17
N TRP A 184 -3.73 -6.44 -1.01
CA TRP A 184 -3.87 -5.13 -0.39
C TRP A 184 -2.53 -4.59 0.14
N ALA A 185 -1.76 -5.43 0.83
CA ALA A 185 -0.41 -5.09 1.29
C ALA A 185 0.55 -4.80 0.13
N GLU A 186 0.40 -5.47 -1.02
CA GLU A 186 1.13 -5.19 -2.25
C GLU A 186 0.81 -3.78 -2.77
N LEU A 187 -0.48 -3.42 -2.88
CA LEU A 187 -0.90 -2.07 -3.29
C LEU A 187 -0.33 -1.01 -2.35
N GLU A 188 -0.47 -1.19 -1.04
CA GLU A 188 0.08 -0.25 -0.05
C GLU A 188 1.61 -0.12 -0.18
N SER A 189 2.31 -1.20 -0.47
CA SER A 189 3.76 -1.19 -0.67
C SER A 189 4.17 -0.49 -1.95
N LEU A 190 3.38 -0.64 -3.03
CA LEU A 190 3.57 0.08 -4.28
C LEU A 190 3.46 1.59 -4.07
N LEU A 191 2.44 2.05 -3.35
CA LEU A 191 2.23 3.48 -3.10
C LEU A 191 3.34 4.09 -2.23
N ARG A 192 3.81 3.37 -1.20
CA ARG A 192 5.01 3.79 -0.47
C ARG A 192 6.23 3.83 -1.39
N GLY A 193 6.42 2.80 -2.21
CA GLY A 193 7.50 2.72 -3.20
C GLY A 193 7.55 3.95 -4.12
N TYR A 194 6.39 4.44 -4.56
CA TYR A 194 6.29 5.67 -5.34
C TYR A 194 6.92 6.87 -4.63
N VAL A 195 6.67 7.06 -3.33
CA VAL A 195 7.26 8.15 -2.53
C VAL A 195 8.77 7.94 -2.31
N PHE A 196 9.24 6.69 -2.18
CA PHE A 196 10.68 6.40 -2.15
C PHE A 196 11.38 6.79 -3.46
N GLU A 197 10.72 6.60 -4.60
CA GLU A 197 11.24 6.99 -5.93
C GLU A 197 11.12 8.50 -6.20
N HIS A 198 10.18 9.18 -5.52
CA HIS A 198 9.91 10.62 -5.63
C HIS A 198 9.97 11.29 -4.24
N PRO A 199 11.17 11.46 -3.65
CA PRO A 199 11.33 11.85 -2.24
C PRO A 199 10.92 13.29 -1.91
N THR A 200 10.47 14.07 -2.89
CA THR A 200 9.90 15.40 -2.70
C THR A 200 8.37 15.41 -2.81
N THR A 201 7.76 14.27 -3.15
CA THR A 201 6.33 14.15 -3.43
C THR A 201 5.61 13.51 -2.26
N GLN A 202 4.46 14.07 -1.91
CA GLN A 202 3.51 13.43 -1.00
C GLN A 202 2.29 12.94 -1.79
N LEU A 203 1.74 11.79 -1.39
CA LEU A 203 0.51 11.26 -1.97
C LEU A 203 -0.67 11.51 -1.05
N TYR A 204 -1.76 12.02 -1.59
CA TYR A 204 -3.05 12.12 -0.90
C TYR A 204 -3.86 10.87 -1.19
N VAL A 205 -4.28 10.16 -0.15
CA VAL A 205 -4.93 8.85 -0.29
C VAL A 205 -6.27 8.90 0.42
N VAL A 206 -7.33 8.41 -0.23
CA VAL A 206 -8.63 8.16 0.40
C VAL A 206 -9.00 6.70 0.20
N THR A 207 -9.37 6.01 1.28
CA THR A 207 -9.58 4.56 1.31
C THR A 207 -10.89 4.23 2.02
N GLY A 208 -11.63 3.24 1.54
CA GLY A 208 -12.85 2.78 2.20
C GLY A 208 -13.37 1.46 1.66
N GLY A 209 -14.37 0.89 2.35
CA GLY A 209 -15.19 -0.16 1.78
C GLY A 209 -16.26 0.43 0.86
N VAL A 210 -16.68 -0.30 -0.17
CA VAL A 210 -17.91 0.04 -0.91
C VAL A 210 -19.10 -0.37 -0.05
N LEU A 211 -19.68 0.60 0.66
CA LEU A 211 -20.74 0.40 1.64
C LEU A 211 -22.13 0.48 0.99
N THR A 212 -22.91 -0.58 1.11
CA THR A 212 -24.31 -0.67 0.63
C THR A 212 -25.20 -1.30 1.70
N ASP A 213 -26.50 -0.99 1.67
CA ASP A 213 -27.45 -1.45 2.69
C ASP A 213 -27.64 -2.98 2.74
N ASP A 214 -27.26 -3.70 1.69
CA ASP A 214 -27.43 -5.15 1.53
C ASP A 214 -26.15 -5.96 1.89
N LEU A 215 -25.15 -5.32 2.48
CA LEU A 215 -23.93 -6.00 2.90
C LEU A 215 -24.20 -7.01 4.02
N PRO A 216 -23.54 -8.19 4.00
CA PRO A 216 -23.54 -9.06 5.16
C PRO A 216 -22.80 -8.42 6.32
N VAL A 217 -23.05 -8.89 7.53
CA VAL A 217 -22.39 -8.44 8.76
C VAL A 217 -21.58 -9.56 9.39
N ILE A 218 -20.64 -9.22 10.26
CA ILE A 218 -20.01 -10.23 11.12
C ILE A 218 -21.03 -10.66 12.18
N GLU A 219 -21.81 -11.70 11.88
CA GLU A 219 -22.93 -12.18 12.72
C GLU A 219 -22.54 -12.48 14.17
N ARG A 220 -21.29 -12.86 14.41
CA ARG A 220 -20.75 -13.18 15.73
C ARG A 220 -20.25 -11.95 16.49
N GLY A 221 -20.07 -10.82 15.80
CA GLY A 221 -19.59 -9.56 16.38
C GLY A 221 -20.70 -8.83 17.14
N ILE A 222 -20.33 -8.18 18.24
CA ILE A 222 -21.28 -7.53 19.15
C ILE A 222 -21.97 -6.30 18.53
N ASN A 223 -21.31 -5.65 17.58
CA ASN A 223 -21.79 -4.47 16.86
C ASN A 223 -22.25 -4.80 15.43
N GLN A 224 -22.19 -6.08 15.01
CA GLN A 224 -22.58 -6.52 13.66
C GLN A 224 -21.96 -5.66 12.53
N VAL A 225 -20.64 -5.44 12.59
CA VAL A 225 -19.89 -4.66 11.60
C VAL A 225 -20.14 -5.21 10.19
N SER A 226 -20.48 -4.34 9.24
CA SER A 226 -20.72 -4.72 7.85
C SER A 226 -19.44 -5.24 7.18
N ILE A 227 -19.56 -6.19 6.26
CA ILE A 227 -18.45 -6.79 5.52
C ILE A 227 -18.49 -6.27 4.08
N PRO A 228 -17.64 -5.29 3.71
CA PRO A 228 -17.61 -4.80 2.33
C PRO A 228 -17.27 -5.92 1.35
N ARG A 229 -17.96 -5.96 0.21
CA ARG A 229 -17.63 -6.90 -0.89
C ARG A 229 -16.40 -6.44 -1.67
N GLN A 230 -16.13 -5.14 -1.66
CA GLN A 230 -15.00 -4.52 -2.35
C GLN A 230 -14.46 -3.37 -1.51
N PHE A 231 -13.18 -3.09 -1.68
CA PHE A 231 -12.50 -1.93 -1.13
C PHE A 231 -12.02 -1.03 -2.26
N PHE A 232 -12.05 0.27 -1.99
CA PHE A 232 -11.47 1.27 -2.86
C PHE A 232 -10.28 1.96 -2.20
N LYS A 233 -9.33 2.38 -3.04
CA LYS A 233 -8.26 3.31 -2.66
C LYS A 233 -8.04 4.27 -3.83
N VAL A 234 -8.24 5.56 -3.61
CA VAL A 234 -7.94 6.62 -4.58
C VAL A 234 -6.72 7.40 -4.11
N VAL A 235 -5.86 7.75 -5.06
CA VAL A 235 -4.55 8.35 -4.81
C VAL A 235 -4.39 9.54 -5.74
N LEU A 236 -3.89 10.64 -5.20
CA LEU A 236 -3.56 11.87 -5.93
C LEU A 236 -2.10 12.25 -5.68
N ASP A 237 -1.38 12.45 -6.78
CA ASP A 237 -0.15 13.24 -6.83
C ASP A 237 -0.53 14.62 -7.36
N LEU A 238 -0.63 15.58 -6.44
CA LEU A 238 -1.08 16.92 -6.75
C LEU A 238 -0.07 17.68 -7.62
N GLU A 239 1.22 17.44 -7.43
CA GLU A 239 2.29 18.12 -8.18
C GLU A 239 2.32 17.64 -9.63
N ALA A 240 2.13 16.33 -9.85
CA ALA A 240 2.03 15.76 -11.18
C ALA A 240 0.67 16.04 -11.85
N GLY A 241 -0.35 16.42 -11.09
CA GLY A 241 -1.73 16.53 -11.58
C GLY A 241 -2.27 15.18 -12.04
N LYS A 242 -1.96 14.11 -11.29
CA LYS A 242 -2.29 12.73 -11.62
C LYS A 242 -3.07 12.09 -10.49
N ALA A 243 -4.06 11.29 -10.84
CA ALA A 243 -4.77 10.46 -9.88
C ALA A 243 -4.96 9.03 -10.43
N ILE A 244 -5.25 8.10 -9.51
CA ILE A 244 -5.61 6.72 -9.83
C ILE A 244 -6.53 6.18 -8.73
N GLY A 245 -7.50 5.35 -9.12
CA GLY A 245 -8.32 4.56 -8.21
C GLY A 245 -7.99 3.08 -8.32
N PHE A 246 -8.26 2.34 -7.25
CA PHE A 246 -8.27 0.87 -7.25
C PHE A 246 -9.61 0.39 -6.69
N LEU A 247 -10.22 -0.61 -7.33
CA LEU A 247 -11.42 -1.30 -6.86
C LEU A 247 -11.16 -2.79 -6.76
N MET A 248 -10.96 -3.29 -5.54
CA MET A 248 -10.48 -4.65 -5.30
C MET A 248 -11.50 -5.46 -4.50
N PRO A 249 -11.83 -6.69 -4.90
CA PRO A 249 -12.75 -7.53 -4.16
C PRO A 249 -12.15 -7.95 -2.81
N ASN A 250 -12.98 -8.04 -1.78
CA ASN A 250 -12.58 -8.47 -0.44
C ASN A 250 -12.42 -10.00 -0.39
N GLU A 251 -11.50 -10.50 -1.20
CA GLU A 251 -11.18 -11.92 -1.35
C GLU A 251 -9.76 -12.07 -1.90
N ARG A 252 -9.28 -13.31 -1.99
CA ARG A 252 -8.00 -13.57 -2.65
C ARG A 252 -8.06 -13.10 -4.11
N LEU A 253 -7.17 -12.19 -4.48
CA LEU A 253 -7.14 -11.65 -5.83
C LEU A 253 -6.78 -12.72 -6.86
N ALA A 254 -7.64 -12.85 -7.88
CA ALA A 254 -7.37 -13.74 -9.00
C ALA A 254 -6.38 -13.11 -10.02
N TYR A 255 -6.42 -11.79 -10.16
CA TYR A 255 -5.59 -11.01 -11.07
C TYR A 255 -4.54 -10.18 -10.30
N PRO A 256 -3.45 -9.75 -10.96
CA PRO A 256 -2.51 -8.76 -10.42
C PRO A 256 -3.18 -7.43 -10.05
N ILE A 257 -2.57 -6.66 -9.14
CA ILE A 257 -3.18 -5.42 -8.62
C ILE A 257 -3.49 -4.38 -9.72
N GLU A 258 -2.73 -4.37 -10.81
CA GLU A 258 -2.91 -3.41 -11.91
C GLU A 258 -4.20 -3.63 -12.68
N HIS A 259 -4.75 -4.85 -12.63
CA HIS A 259 -6.04 -5.17 -13.24
C HIS A 259 -7.18 -4.38 -12.58
N TYR A 260 -7.06 -4.11 -11.27
CA TYR A 260 -8.07 -3.43 -10.48
C TYR A 260 -7.93 -1.91 -10.50
N ALA A 261 -6.96 -1.37 -11.23
CA ALA A 261 -6.80 0.07 -11.41
C ALA A 261 -7.88 0.65 -12.32
N VAL A 262 -8.53 1.71 -11.83
CA VAL A 262 -9.63 2.45 -12.47
C VAL A 262 -9.40 3.96 -12.35
N SER A 263 -10.19 4.77 -13.06
CA SER A 263 -10.21 6.22 -12.84
C SER A 263 -10.85 6.55 -11.48
N VAL A 264 -10.60 7.76 -10.95
CA VAL A 264 -11.25 8.20 -9.71
C VAL A 264 -12.76 8.35 -9.93
N ASP A 265 -13.18 8.89 -11.08
CA ASP A 265 -14.60 8.99 -11.48
C ASP A 265 -15.35 7.64 -11.40
N ALA A 266 -14.67 6.52 -11.72
CA ALA A 266 -15.28 5.19 -11.64
C ALA A 266 -15.55 4.79 -10.18
N VAL A 267 -14.66 5.16 -9.25
CA VAL A 267 -14.85 4.96 -7.81
C VAL A 267 -15.96 5.88 -7.29
N GLU A 268 -16.02 7.13 -7.72
CA GLU A 268 -17.09 8.08 -7.35
C GLU A 268 -18.46 7.59 -7.80
N THR A 269 -18.55 7.12 -9.04
CA THR A 269 -19.78 6.55 -9.61
C THR A 269 -20.31 5.39 -8.75
N LEU A 270 -19.40 4.57 -8.21
CA LEU A 270 -19.77 3.41 -7.40
C LEU A 270 -20.12 3.79 -5.94
N THR A 271 -19.42 4.77 -5.37
CA THR A 271 -19.49 5.09 -3.93
C THR A 271 -20.40 6.27 -3.61
N GLY A 272 -20.72 7.10 -4.60
CA GLY A 272 -21.40 8.38 -4.42
C GLY A 272 -20.58 9.41 -3.64
N LEU A 273 -19.26 9.21 -3.53
CA LEU A 273 -18.32 10.15 -2.93
C LEU A 273 -17.76 11.09 -4.01
N ASP A 274 -17.36 12.28 -3.58
CA ASP A 274 -16.69 13.31 -4.40
C ASP A 274 -15.33 13.55 -3.75
N PHE A 275 -14.28 12.96 -4.34
CA PHE A 275 -12.92 13.01 -3.83
C PHE A 275 -12.23 14.29 -4.27
N PHE A 276 -11.18 14.70 -3.55
CA PHE A 276 -10.32 15.83 -3.92
C PHE A 276 -11.07 17.10 -4.39
N ASN A 277 -12.24 17.37 -3.80
CA ASN A 277 -13.25 18.31 -4.29
C ASN A 277 -12.91 19.81 -4.17
N ARG A 278 -11.64 20.11 -3.91
CA ARG A 278 -11.12 21.48 -3.81
C ARG A 278 -9.90 21.73 -4.69
N ILE A 279 -9.43 20.73 -5.44
CA ILE A 279 -8.30 20.92 -6.35
C ILE A 279 -8.74 21.57 -7.66
N ALA A 280 -7.85 22.38 -8.24
CA ALA A 280 -8.04 22.88 -9.59
C ALA A 280 -7.99 21.72 -10.60
N ASN A 281 -8.80 21.80 -11.66
CA ASN A 281 -8.88 20.77 -12.72
C ASN A 281 -9.27 19.36 -12.22
N GLN A 282 -9.92 19.25 -11.06
CA GLN A 282 -10.38 17.99 -10.48
C GLN A 282 -10.97 17.05 -11.53
N SER A 283 -12.03 17.46 -12.24
CA SER A 283 -12.73 16.61 -13.22
C SER A 283 -11.83 16.10 -14.36
N ALA A 284 -10.79 16.84 -14.73
CA ALA A 284 -9.85 16.39 -15.76
C ALA A 284 -8.85 15.37 -15.20
N ILE A 285 -8.43 15.55 -13.95
CA ILE A 285 -7.51 14.64 -13.25
C ILE A 285 -8.23 13.31 -12.97
N GLU A 286 -9.43 13.38 -12.42
CA GLU A 286 -10.19 12.22 -11.92
C GLU A 286 -10.73 11.31 -13.05
N ALA A 287 -11.00 11.88 -14.22
CA ALA A 287 -11.41 11.14 -15.42
C ALA A 287 -10.26 10.35 -16.07
N THR A 288 -9.00 10.68 -15.78
CA THR A 288 -7.84 10.05 -16.43
C THR A 288 -7.41 8.76 -15.74
N LEU A 289 -6.93 7.79 -16.53
CA LEU A 289 -6.30 6.58 -16.02
C LEU A 289 -4.96 6.35 -16.73
N ASP A 290 -3.89 6.86 -16.13
CA ASP A 290 -2.52 6.71 -16.61
C ASP A 290 -1.79 5.61 -15.82
N LYS A 291 -2.13 4.35 -16.08
CA LYS A 291 -1.54 3.20 -15.36
C LYS A 291 0.00 3.21 -15.41
N ALA A 292 0.61 3.65 -16.51
CA ALA A 292 2.07 3.65 -16.68
C ALA A 292 2.79 4.68 -15.80
N HIS A 293 2.10 5.75 -15.38
CA HIS A 293 2.64 6.71 -14.40
C HIS A 293 2.77 6.07 -13.01
N TRP A 294 1.76 5.30 -12.61
CA TRP A 294 1.64 4.76 -11.25
C TRP A 294 2.25 3.37 -11.05
N LEU A 295 2.24 2.53 -12.09
CA LEU A 295 2.48 1.09 -11.98
C LEU A 295 3.77 0.72 -12.72
N PRO A 296 4.88 0.46 -12.01
CA PRO A 296 6.17 0.15 -12.63
C PRO A 296 6.13 -1.04 -13.59
N ALA A 297 5.32 -2.06 -13.28
CA ALA A 297 5.10 -3.21 -14.13
C ALA A 297 4.52 -2.80 -15.51
N VAL A 298 3.46 -1.98 -15.51
CA VAL A 298 2.85 -1.46 -16.75
C VAL A 298 3.85 -0.58 -17.52
N LYS A 299 4.59 0.28 -16.81
CA LYS A 299 5.67 1.08 -17.41
C LYS A 299 6.76 0.20 -18.03
N ALA A 300 7.04 -0.96 -17.44
CA ALA A 300 7.99 -1.93 -17.95
C ALA A 300 7.46 -2.72 -19.15
N GLY A 301 6.19 -2.54 -19.55
CA GLY A 301 5.58 -3.17 -20.73
C GLY A 301 4.74 -4.41 -20.41
N ASP A 302 4.34 -4.62 -19.15
CA ASP A 302 3.32 -5.59 -18.79
C ASP A 302 1.93 -5.13 -19.26
N VAL A 303 1.07 -6.08 -19.60
CA VAL A 303 -0.30 -5.82 -20.06
C VAL A 303 -1.32 -6.62 -19.26
N ASP A 304 -2.57 -6.13 -19.25
CA ASP A 304 -3.67 -6.85 -18.63
C ASP A 304 -3.98 -8.15 -19.40
N PRO A 305 -4.23 -9.28 -18.71
CA PRO A 305 -4.71 -10.49 -19.35
C PRO A 305 -6.00 -10.22 -20.13
N ILE A 306 -6.16 -10.92 -21.26
CA ILE A 306 -7.34 -10.77 -22.10
C ILE A 306 -8.61 -11.08 -21.30
N TYR A 307 -9.63 -10.23 -21.47
CA TYR A 307 -10.92 -10.36 -20.82
C TYR A 307 -11.57 -11.72 -21.19
N PRO A 308 -11.86 -12.63 -20.24
CA PRO A 308 -12.28 -13.98 -20.60
C PRO A 308 -13.54 -14.07 -21.48
N PRO A 309 -14.58 -13.24 -21.29
CA PRO A 309 -15.75 -13.26 -22.17
C PRO A 309 -15.48 -12.87 -23.63
N SER A 310 -14.36 -12.22 -23.95
CA SER A 310 -13.97 -11.96 -25.34
C SER A 310 -13.24 -13.15 -25.99
N LEU A 311 -12.96 -14.22 -25.25
CA LEU A 311 -12.29 -15.41 -25.76
C LEU A 311 -13.30 -16.44 -26.30
N PRO A 312 -12.98 -17.17 -27.39
CA PRO A 312 -13.82 -18.24 -27.87
C PRO A 312 -13.96 -19.36 -26.84
N ARG A 313 -15.05 -20.14 -26.94
CA ARG A 313 -15.26 -21.31 -26.07
C ARG A 313 -14.04 -22.24 -26.10
N GLY A 314 -13.57 -22.65 -24.91
CA GLY A 314 -12.40 -23.53 -24.76
C GLY A 314 -11.05 -22.81 -24.81
N HIS A 315 -11.04 -21.48 -24.91
CA HIS A 315 -9.86 -20.64 -24.74
C HIS A 315 -9.86 -20.04 -23.33
N PHE A 316 -8.69 -19.94 -22.73
CA PHE A 316 -8.47 -19.41 -21.39
C PHE A 316 -7.44 -18.28 -21.47
N ASN A 317 -7.58 -17.24 -20.66
CA ASN A 317 -6.51 -16.26 -20.52
C ASN A 317 -5.38 -16.83 -19.63
N THR A 318 -4.28 -16.10 -19.52
CA THR A 318 -3.10 -16.52 -18.73
C THR A 318 -3.39 -16.75 -17.24
N VAL A 319 -4.33 -16.01 -16.65
CA VAL A 319 -4.76 -16.19 -15.26
C VAL A 319 -5.57 -17.48 -15.10
N GLN A 320 -6.57 -17.71 -15.95
CA GLN A 320 -7.40 -18.92 -15.92
C GLN A 320 -6.60 -20.18 -16.23
N ALA A 321 -5.53 -20.07 -17.01
CA ALA A 321 -4.64 -21.18 -17.33
C ALA A 321 -4.04 -21.83 -16.08
N LYS A 322 -3.82 -21.07 -15.00
CA LYS A 322 -3.34 -21.62 -13.72
C LYS A 322 -4.28 -22.71 -13.17
N GLN A 323 -5.59 -22.57 -13.33
CA GLN A 323 -6.58 -23.56 -12.90
C GLN A 323 -6.56 -24.83 -13.78
N GLN A 324 -5.90 -24.79 -14.93
CA GLN A 324 -5.75 -25.92 -15.83
C GLN A 324 -4.44 -26.69 -15.58
N MET A 325 -3.59 -26.23 -14.65
CA MET A 325 -2.31 -26.87 -14.36
C MET A 325 -2.48 -28.30 -13.85
N GLY A 326 -1.72 -29.25 -14.44
CA GLY A 326 -1.61 -30.62 -13.94
C GLY A 326 -2.86 -31.48 -14.10
N ASN A 327 -3.88 -31.00 -14.83
CA ASN A 327 -5.11 -31.76 -15.07
C ASN A 327 -4.99 -32.75 -16.26
N GLY A 328 -3.87 -32.77 -16.97
CA GLY A 328 -3.59 -33.62 -18.13
C GLY A 328 -4.39 -33.28 -19.39
N ARG A 329 -5.21 -32.22 -19.37
CA ARG A 329 -6.06 -31.81 -20.49
C ARG A 329 -5.29 -30.84 -21.40
N THR A 330 -5.48 -31.02 -22.70
CA THR A 330 -5.07 -30.02 -23.68
C THR A 330 -6.08 -28.88 -23.69
N VAL A 331 -5.61 -27.67 -23.45
CA VAL A 331 -6.39 -26.43 -23.50
C VAL A 331 -5.72 -25.42 -24.43
N THR A 332 -6.43 -24.36 -24.80
CA THR A 332 -5.85 -23.22 -25.52
C THR A 332 -5.74 -22.03 -24.59
N VAL A 333 -4.53 -21.52 -24.40
CA VAL A 333 -4.22 -20.33 -23.60
C VAL A 333 -3.93 -19.17 -24.53
N VAL A 334 -4.53 -18.01 -24.26
CA VAL A 334 -4.36 -16.79 -25.07
C VAL A 334 -3.76 -15.69 -24.21
N GLY A 335 -2.74 -15.01 -24.73
CA GLY A 335 -2.08 -13.88 -24.07
C GLY A 335 -1.10 -13.17 -25.00
N THR A 336 -0.63 -12.01 -24.56
CA THR A 336 0.30 -11.15 -25.30
C THR A 336 1.73 -11.52 -24.95
N VAL A 337 2.59 -11.80 -25.93
CA VAL A 337 4.01 -12.04 -25.67
C VAL A 337 4.69 -10.71 -25.34
N VAL A 338 4.90 -10.46 -24.05
CA VAL A 338 5.52 -9.21 -23.56
C VAL A 338 7.03 -9.32 -23.42
N SER A 339 7.57 -10.53 -23.39
CA SER A 339 9.02 -10.76 -23.45
C SER A 339 9.35 -12.15 -23.96
N SER A 340 10.48 -12.26 -24.65
CA SER A 340 11.07 -13.53 -25.04
C SER A 340 12.57 -13.58 -24.77
N ARG A 341 13.11 -14.80 -24.62
CA ARG A 341 14.56 -15.03 -24.55
C ARG A 341 14.95 -16.45 -24.92
N TYR A 342 16.10 -16.58 -25.59
CA TYR A 342 16.85 -17.82 -25.63
C TYR A 342 17.64 -18.02 -24.34
N SER A 343 17.54 -19.20 -23.73
CA SER A 343 18.39 -19.61 -22.63
C SER A 343 19.82 -19.89 -23.12
N ARG A 344 20.78 -20.00 -22.19
CA ARG A 344 22.16 -20.44 -22.51
C ARG A 344 22.21 -21.82 -23.17
N SER A 345 21.24 -22.69 -22.89
CA SER A 345 21.10 -24.01 -23.51
C SER A 345 20.41 -23.98 -24.89
N GLY A 346 20.01 -22.79 -25.37
CA GLY A 346 19.35 -22.58 -26.66
C GLY A 346 17.85 -22.89 -26.66
N ASN A 347 17.21 -23.03 -25.49
CA ASN A 347 15.76 -23.17 -25.42
C ASN A 347 15.09 -21.80 -25.46
N LEU A 348 13.94 -21.67 -26.11
CA LEU A 348 13.20 -20.41 -26.18
C LEU A 348 12.14 -20.36 -25.06
N TRP A 349 12.05 -19.20 -24.42
CA TRP A 349 10.99 -18.83 -23.49
C TRP A 349 10.24 -17.64 -24.05
N LEU A 350 8.91 -17.71 -24.06
CA LEU A 350 8.01 -16.58 -24.27
C LEU A 350 7.19 -16.39 -22.98
N ASN A 351 7.13 -15.17 -22.45
CA ASN A 351 6.31 -14.86 -21.28
C ASN A 351 5.10 -14.05 -21.73
N LEU A 352 3.92 -14.46 -21.28
CA LEU A 352 2.65 -13.87 -21.68
C LEU A 352 2.10 -12.96 -20.59
N ASP A 353 1.62 -11.80 -21.01
CA ASP A 353 1.00 -10.69 -20.27
C ASP A 353 1.87 -10.00 -19.21
N LYS A 354 2.74 -10.74 -18.51
CA LYS A 354 3.69 -10.21 -17.53
C LYS A 354 5.11 -10.67 -17.83
N LYS A 355 6.09 -9.79 -17.65
CA LYS A 355 7.52 -10.10 -17.83
C LYS A 355 8.09 -10.90 -16.68
N PHE A 356 9.19 -11.61 -16.94
CA PHE A 356 9.96 -12.28 -15.90
C PHE A 356 10.53 -11.27 -14.89
N PRO A 357 10.49 -11.56 -13.56
CA PRO A 357 10.12 -12.83 -12.91
C PRO A 357 8.64 -12.99 -12.55
N ASN A 358 7.77 -12.04 -12.90
CA ASN A 358 6.37 -11.96 -12.47
C ASN A 358 5.39 -12.51 -13.53
N GLN A 359 5.88 -13.31 -14.48
CA GLN A 359 5.07 -13.82 -15.58
C GLN A 359 3.86 -14.62 -15.08
N LEU A 360 2.69 -14.39 -15.68
CA LEU A 360 1.48 -15.16 -15.37
C LEU A 360 1.48 -16.51 -16.06
N PHE A 361 2.10 -16.58 -17.24
CA PHE A 361 2.15 -17.78 -18.05
C PHE A 361 3.41 -17.78 -18.91
N SER A 362 3.99 -18.96 -19.11
CA SER A 362 5.15 -19.14 -20.00
C SER A 362 4.86 -20.13 -21.12
N VAL A 363 5.46 -19.88 -22.27
CA VAL A 363 5.57 -20.83 -23.37
C VAL A 363 7.03 -21.23 -23.48
N PHE A 364 7.28 -22.53 -23.53
CA PHE A 364 8.62 -23.08 -23.61
C PHE A 364 8.80 -23.90 -24.88
N ILE A 365 9.87 -23.64 -25.61
CA ILE A 365 10.24 -24.42 -26.81
C ILE A 365 11.66 -24.93 -26.60
N ARG A 366 11.85 -26.24 -26.64
CA ARG A 366 13.20 -26.82 -26.49
C ARG A 366 14.01 -26.54 -27.74
N LYS A 367 15.33 -26.42 -27.58
CA LYS A 367 16.26 -26.22 -28.70
C LYS A 367 16.04 -27.22 -29.84
N GLN A 368 15.80 -28.48 -29.50
CA GLN A 368 15.59 -29.56 -30.47
C GLN A 368 14.26 -29.46 -31.23
N ASP A 369 13.25 -28.80 -30.65
CA ASP A 369 11.91 -28.67 -31.22
C ASP A 369 11.80 -27.42 -32.11
N LEU A 370 12.74 -26.47 -32.01
CA LEU A 370 12.80 -25.26 -32.86
C LEU A 370 12.91 -25.59 -34.36
N VAL A 371 13.42 -26.78 -34.71
CA VAL A 371 13.48 -27.25 -36.11
C VAL A 371 12.10 -27.48 -36.73
N ASN A 372 11.07 -27.62 -35.91
CA ASN A 372 9.69 -27.85 -36.33
C ASN A 372 8.92 -26.53 -36.61
N PHE A 373 9.64 -25.40 -36.66
CA PHE A 373 9.10 -24.08 -36.95
C PHE A 373 9.70 -23.54 -38.25
N THR A 374 8.85 -22.96 -39.10
CA THR A 374 9.24 -22.45 -40.42
C THR A 374 10.24 -21.28 -40.36
N GLY A 375 10.24 -20.52 -39.25
CA GLY A 375 11.15 -19.41 -38.98
C GLY A 375 11.53 -19.34 -37.50
N ASP A 376 12.20 -18.25 -37.10
CA ASP A 376 12.52 -17.99 -35.69
C ASP A 376 11.24 -17.65 -34.91
N PRO A 377 10.76 -18.54 -34.01
CA PRO A 377 9.52 -18.29 -33.27
C PRO A 377 9.61 -17.07 -32.38
N GLN A 378 10.83 -16.69 -31.94
CA GLN A 378 11.03 -15.48 -31.16
C GLN A 378 10.63 -14.24 -31.99
N ALA A 379 11.20 -14.10 -33.18
CA ALA A 379 10.91 -12.96 -34.06
C ALA A 379 9.44 -12.95 -34.54
N THR A 380 8.84 -14.13 -34.74
CA THR A 380 7.45 -14.25 -35.20
C THR A 380 6.44 -13.81 -34.14
N TYR A 381 6.66 -14.17 -32.87
CA TYR A 381 5.64 -14.01 -31.82
C TYR A 381 5.90 -12.87 -30.84
N GLU A 382 7.10 -12.26 -30.81
CA GLU A 382 7.38 -11.14 -29.91
C GLU A 382 6.38 -9.99 -30.14
N GLY A 383 5.77 -9.50 -29.06
CA GLY A 383 4.78 -8.42 -29.09
C GLY A 383 3.40 -8.82 -29.65
N GLN A 384 3.23 -10.06 -30.12
CA GLN A 384 1.96 -10.54 -30.66
C GLN A 384 1.05 -11.09 -29.57
N VAL A 385 -0.26 -11.02 -29.82
CA VAL A 385 -1.23 -11.83 -29.08
C VAL A 385 -1.24 -13.22 -29.70
N ILE A 386 -0.96 -14.25 -28.91
CA ILE A 386 -0.89 -15.63 -29.41
C ILE A 386 -1.89 -16.54 -28.69
N ALA A 387 -2.36 -17.56 -29.40
CA ALA A 387 -3.14 -18.67 -28.87
C ALA A 387 -2.30 -19.94 -28.92
N VAL A 388 -2.02 -20.51 -27.75
CA VAL A 388 -1.11 -21.64 -27.54
C VAL A 388 -1.91 -22.83 -27.05
N ARG A 389 -1.86 -23.94 -27.78
CA ARG A 389 -2.61 -25.15 -27.48
C ARG A 389 -1.68 -26.23 -26.94
N GLY A 390 -1.92 -26.68 -25.72
CA GLY A 390 -1.10 -27.68 -25.07
C GLY A 390 -1.62 -28.08 -23.70
N GLU A 391 -0.89 -28.99 -23.06
CA GLU A 391 -1.10 -29.33 -21.65
C GLU A 391 -0.42 -28.27 -20.77
N VAL A 392 -1.17 -27.68 -19.84
CA VAL A 392 -0.60 -26.70 -18.89
C VAL A 392 0.10 -27.44 -17.76
N ARG A 393 1.40 -27.22 -17.63
CA ARG A 393 2.26 -27.83 -16.62
C ARG A 393 2.76 -26.80 -15.62
N ASP A 394 3.15 -27.28 -14.44
CA ASP A 394 3.81 -26.45 -13.45
C ASP A 394 5.32 -26.38 -13.72
N PHE A 395 5.83 -25.16 -13.83
CA PHE A 395 7.25 -24.86 -13.85
C PHE A 395 7.58 -23.84 -12.75
N ASN A 396 8.00 -24.35 -11.58
CA ASN A 396 8.33 -23.55 -10.39
C ASN A 396 7.22 -22.56 -9.99
N GLY A 397 5.95 -22.99 -10.03
CA GLY A 397 4.78 -22.19 -9.70
C GLY A 397 4.19 -21.38 -10.86
N THR A 398 4.86 -21.37 -12.03
CA THR A 398 4.36 -20.69 -13.24
C THR A 398 3.68 -21.70 -14.18
N PRO A 399 2.40 -21.51 -14.56
CA PRO A 399 1.76 -22.33 -15.58
C PRO A 399 2.50 -22.18 -16.92
N THR A 400 2.87 -23.31 -17.51
CA THR A 400 3.71 -23.36 -18.71
C THR A 400 3.17 -24.38 -19.71
N ILE A 401 3.08 -24.00 -20.99
CA ILE A 401 2.92 -24.97 -22.10
C ILE A 401 4.27 -25.17 -22.80
N ASN A 402 4.62 -26.43 -23.04
CA ASN A 402 5.74 -26.78 -23.91
C ASN A 402 5.21 -26.94 -25.34
N LEU A 403 5.80 -26.23 -26.31
CA LEU A 403 5.50 -26.42 -27.73
C LEU A 403 6.52 -27.34 -28.38
N GLU A 404 6.01 -28.28 -29.17
CA GLU A 404 6.83 -29.24 -29.92
C GLU A 404 6.78 -28.95 -31.43
N ARG A 405 5.72 -28.28 -31.92
CA ARG A 405 5.56 -27.95 -33.35
C ARG A 405 4.82 -26.64 -33.56
N GLU A 406 5.01 -26.02 -34.72
CA GLU A 406 4.41 -24.72 -35.05
C GLU A 406 2.87 -24.71 -34.99
N GLY A 407 2.19 -25.79 -35.41
CA GLY A 407 0.72 -25.88 -35.39
C GLY A 407 0.06 -25.84 -34.00
N GLU A 408 0.85 -25.81 -32.92
CA GLU A 408 0.36 -25.67 -31.55
C GLU A 408 0.28 -24.21 -31.10
N VAL A 409 0.74 -23.26 -31.91
CA VAL A 409 0.66 -21.83 -31.65
C VAL A 409 0.22 -21.08 -32.89
N ARG A 410 -0.54 -20.01 -32.71
CA ARG A 410 -0.90 -19.08 -33.79
C ARG A 410 -1.04 -17.67 -33.23
N VAL A 411 -0.85 -16.67 -34.08
CA VAL A 411 -1.28 -15.30 -33.78
C VAL A 411 -2.81 -15.33 -33.61
N PHE A 412 -3.29 -14.72 -32.53
CA PHE A 412 -4.70 -14.72 -32.18
C PHE A 412 -5.37 -13.45 -32.70
N GLY A 413 -6.48 -13.62 -33.41
CA GLY A 413 -7.19 -12.52 -34.09
C GLY A 413 -6.94 -12.45 -35.60
N GLU A 414 -6.00 -13.27 -36.11
CA GLU A 414 -5.81 -13.53 -37.54
C GLU A 414 -6.64 -14.72 -38.06
#